data_AF-A0A7S1QSE2-F1
#
_entry.id   AF-A0A7S1QSE2-F1
#
_cell.length_a   1.000
_cell.length_b   1.000
_cell.length_c   1.000
_cell.angle_alpha   90.00
_cell.angle_beta   90.00
_cell.angle_gamma   90.00
#
_symmetry.space_group_name_H-M   'P 1'
#
loop_
_entity.id
_entity.type
_entity.pdbx_description
1 polymer ?
#
loop_
_entity_poly.entity_id
_entity_poly.type
_entity_poly.pdbx_seq_one_letter_code
_entity_poly.pdbx_strand_id
1 'polypeptide(L)'
;TADESDRVSATLERALGVYSEVVVKPAVGASSFDTFRVVAADLAAPFTFVEDPAVLELRGRPTALPEGKTEFARKAEFFDALFAGVPCLVQPYIPEVASQGEYSLFYFAGALSHAMLKRPKAGDFRVQEEYGAEHQQVAFTDVPAGVVDCAKRALAALPSSRPPLYCRVDVVALSTARLQQAAADPDLFVVASGGVDL
;
A
#
# COMPACT_ATOMS: atom_id res chain seq x y z
N THR A 1 17.80 -22.11 -7.26
CA THR A 1 18.34 -20.74 -7.13
C THR A 1 17.18 -19.81 -7.40
N ALA A 2 16.74 -19.02 -6.42
CA ALA A 2 15.69 -18.03 -6.67
C ALA A 2 16.23 -17.03 -7.69
N ASP A 3 15.44 -16.75 -8.73
CA ASP A 3 15.79 -15.81 -9.80
C ASP A 3 16.04 -14.42 -9.18
N GLU A 4 17.10 -13.72 -9.60
CA GLU A 4 17.37 -12.35 -9.14
C GLU A 4 16.20 -11.40 -9.46
N SER A 5 15.36 -11.75 -10.45
CA SER A 5 14.17 -10.99 -10.81
C SER A 5 13.08 -10.94 -9.74
N ASP A 6 13.03 -11.95 -8.86
CA ASP A 6 11.96 -12.12 -7.86
C ASP A 6 12.28 -11.44 -6.52
N ARG A 7 13.45 -10.79 -6.43
CA ARG A 7 13.87 -10.06 -5.22
C ARG A 7 13.08 -8.76 -5.08
N VAL A 8 12.65 -8.49 -3.85
CA VAL A 8 11.99 -7.24 -3.48
C VAL A 8 12.95 -6.07 -3.67
N SER A 9 14.23 -6.27 -3.37
CA SER A 9 15.30 -5.29 -3.56
C SER A 9 15.41 -4.83 -5.01
N ALA A 10 15.42 -5.77 -5.96
CA ALA A 10 15.54 -5.47 -7.38
C ALA A 10 14.29 -4.72 -7.90
N THR A 11 13.10 -5.10 -7.42
CA THR A 11 11.86 -4.39 -7.74
C THR A 11 11.84 -2.98 -7.16
N LEU A 12 12.32 -2.82 -5.93
CA LEU A 12 12.45 -1.55 -5.25
C LEU A 12 13.40 -0.60 -5.99
N GLU A 13 14.58 -1.09 -6.37
CA GLU A 13 15.56 -0.31 -7.14
C GLU A 13 15.03 0.13 -8.50
N ARG A 14 14.36 -0.77 -9.24
CA ARG A 14 13.70 -0.43 -10.51
C ARG A 14 12.66 0.67 -10.32
N ALA A 15 11.80 0.53 -9.33
CA ALA A 15 10.76 1.51 -9.03
C ALA A 15 11.37 2.87 -8.64
N LEU A 16 12.42 2.88 -7.82
CA LEU A 16 13.10 4.11 -7.39
C LEU A 16 13.96 4.75 -8.48
N GLY A 17 14.24 4.05 -9.58
CA GLY A 17 14.80 4.64 -10.79
C GLY A 17 13.82 5.54 -11.55
N VAL A 18 12.52 5.41 -11.29
CA VAL A 18 11.44 6.18 -11.92
C VAL A 18 10.77 7.13 -10.92
N TYR A 19 10.58 6.66 -9.69
CA TYR A 19 9.84 7.35 -8.64
C TYR A 19 10.78 7.81 -7.52
N SER A 20 10.61 9.05 -7.05
CA SER A 20 11.39 9.54 -5.91
C SER A 20 11.05 8.84 -4.59
N GLU A 21 9.85 8.27 -4.51
CA GLU A 21 9.30 7.63 -3.31
C GLU A 21 8.38 6.48 -3.67
N VAL A 22 8.48 5.40 -2.90
CA VAL A 22 7.68 4.19 -3.05
C VAL A 22 7.18 3.69 -1.70
N VAL A 23 6.15 2.87 -1.73
CA VAL A 23 5.63 2.12 -0.60
C VAL A 23 5.78 0.63 -0.89
N VAL A 24 6.26 -0.12 0.10
CA VAL A 24 6.32 -1.59 0.09
C VAL A 24 5.33 -2.12 1.11
N LYS A 25 4.50 -3.10 0.73
CA LYS A 25 3.54 -3.75 1.63
C LYS A 25 3.28 -5.21 1.27
N PRO A 26 2.79 -6.05 2.19
CA PRO A 26 2.32 -7.39 1.85
C PRO A 26 1.23 -7.36 0.76
N ALA A 27 1.29 -8.28 -0.21
CA ALA A 27 0.32 -8.39 -1.27
C ALA A 27 -0.95 -9.15 -0.84
N VAL A 28 -0.88 -9.92 0.25
CA VAL A 28 -2.00 -10.71 0.78
C VAL A 28 -2.21 -10.36 2.25
N GLY A 29 -3.41 -9.88 2.58
CA GLY A 29 -3.82 -9.59 3.96
C GLY A 29 -4.85 -8.47 4.02
N ALA A 30 -5.94 -8.68 4.77
CA ALA A 30 -6.92 -7.63 5.06
C ALA A 30 -6.38 -6.54 5.99
N SER A 31 -5.21 -6.79 6.59
CA SER A 31 -4.55 -5.96 7.57
C SER A 31 -3.18 -5.48 7.07
N SER A 32 -3.07 -4.16 6.82
CA SER A 32 -1.94 -3.50 6.19
C SER A 32 -0.79 -3.14 7.16
N PHE A 33 -0.54 -3.96 8.18
CA PHE A 33 0.36 -3.64 9.30
C PHE A 33 1.81 -3.35 8.89
N ASP A 34 2.26 -3.84 7.73
CA ASP A 34 3.66 -3.75 7.30
C ASP A 34 3.82 -2.86 6.06
N THR A 35 3.37 -1.60 6.15
CA THR A 35 3.46 -0.62 5.05
C THR A 35 4.67 0.29 5.25
N PHE A 36 5.68 0.17 4.38
CA PHE A 36 6.94 0.91 4.47
C PHE A 36 7.04 1.95 3.38
N ARG A 37 7.22 3.23 3.74
CA ARG A 37 7.57 4.30 2.79
C ARG A 37 9.09 4.37 2.65
N VAL A 38 9.58 4.31 1.42
CA VAL A 38 10.99 4.36 1.05
C VAL A 38 11.22 5.54 0.11
N VAL A 39 12.18 6.40 0.46
CA VAL A 39 12.59 7.56 -0.34
C VAL A 39 13.91 7.24 -1.03
N ALA A 40 14.04 7.55 -2.32
CA ALA A 40 15.23 7.21 -3.12
C ALA A 40 16.53 7.80 -2.50
N ALA A 41 16.47 9.05 -2.04
CA ALA A 41 17.61 9.74 -1.43
C ALA A 41 18.12 9.03 -0.17
N ASP A 42 17.23 8.33 0.54
CA ASP A 42 17.54 7.70 1.81
C ASP A 42 18.29 6.38 1.65
N LEU A 43 18.15 5.70 0.49
CA LEU A 43 18.95 4.51 0.17
C LEU A 43 20.42 4.87 -0.14
N ALA A 44 20.69 6.10 -0.56
CA ALA A 44 22.04 6.57 -0.90
C ALA A 44 22.83 7.08 0.30
N ALA A 45 22.20 7.25 1.47
CA ALA A 45 22.84 7.74 2.67
C ALA A 45 23.70 6.65 3.35
N PRO A 46 24.88 7.00 3.92
CA PRO A 46 25.75 6.02 4.58
C PRO A 46 25.19 5.49 5.91
N PHE A 47 24.22 6.19 6.52
CA PHE A 47 23.49 5.81 7.73
C PHE A 47 22.08 6.39 7.68
N THR A 48 21.12 5.80 8.40
CA THR A 48 19.74 6.30 8.38
C THR A 48 19.03 6.25 9.73
N PHE A 49 18.32 7.35 10.03
CA PHE A 49 17.47 7.55 11.20
C PHE A 49 16.08 6.94 11.01
N VAL A 50 15.50 6.36 12.07
CA VAL A 50 14.13 5.80 12.09
C VAL A 50 13.23 6.74 12.88
N GLU A 51 12.13 7.20 12.26
CA GLU A 51 11.18 8.11 12.90
C GLU A 51 10.20 7.41 13.86
N ASP A 52 9.96 6.11 13.70
CA ASP A 52 8.93 5.38 14.47
C ASP A 52 9.40 3.98 14.92
N PRO A 53 9.77 3.81 16.21
CA PRO A 53 10.17 2.53 16.80
C PRO A 53 9.05 1.47 16.84
N ALA A 54 7.77 1.84 16.66
CA ALA A 54 6.64 0.91 16.74
C ALA A 54 6.45 0.06 15.47
N VAL A 55 7.05 0.46 14.35
CA VAL A 55 7.04 -0.29 13.08
C VAL A 55 7.87 -1.60 13.15
N LEU A 56 8.73 -1.70 14.17
CA LEU A 56 9.64 -2.83 14.36
C LEU A 56 9.00 -4.05 15.02
N GLU A 57 7.82 -3.91 15.65
CA GLU A 57 7.02 -5.05 16.12
C GLU A 57 6.26 -5.72 14.95
N LEU A 58 7.00 -6.16 13.93
CA LEU A 58 6.54 -7.13 12.94
C LEU A 58 6.16 -8.41 13.68
N ARG A 59 4.86 -8.60 13.95
CA ARG A 59 4.33 -9.63 14.86
C ARG A 59 4.94 -11.01 14.62
N GLY A 60 5.60 -11.54 15.65
CA GLY A 60 5.87 -12.97 15.81
C GLY A 60 7.06 -13.53 15.03
N ARG A 61 7.75 -12.73 14.21
CA ARG A 61 9.09 -13.09 13.72
C ARG A 61 10.12 -12.38 14.59
N PRO A 62 11.10 -13.10 15.17
CA PRO A 62 12.23 -12.44 15.79
C PRO A 62 13.06 -11.76 14.69
N THR A 63 12.68 -10.55 14.33
CA THR A 63 13.55 -9.64 13.59
C THR A 63 14.52 -9.07 14.62
N ALA A 64 15.37 -9.94 15.17
CA ALA A 64 16.46 -9.49 16.02
C ALA A 64 17.30 -8.55 15.17
N LEU A 65 17.30 -7.26 15.53
CA LEU A 65 18.36 -6.36 15.12
C LEU A 65 19.69 -7.10 15.35
N PRO A 66 20.63 -7.11 14.39
CA PRO A 66 21.96 -7.62 14.67
C PRO A 66 22.49 -6.97 15.96
N GLU A 67 23.02 -7.78 16.86
CA GLU A 67 23.46 -7.33 18.20
C GLU A 67 24.35 -6.08 18.08
N GLY A 68 23.98 -5.01 18.79
CA GLY A 68 24.71 -3.73 18.78
C GLY A 68 24.35 -2.75 17.65
N LYS A 69 23.34 -3.03 16.81
CA LYS A 69 22.87 -2.10 15.77
C LYS A 69 21.53 -1.46 16.14
N THR A 70 21.55 -0.22 16.61
CA THR A 70 20.39 0.69 16.72
C THR A 70 20.11 1.47 15.43
N GLU A 71 20.84 1.15 14.35
CA GLU A 71 20.83 1.89 13.09
C GLU A 71 20.34 0.97 11.98
N PHE A 72 19.18 1.30 11.43
CA PHE A 72 18.52 0.49 10.42
C PHE A 72 19.08 0.85 9.04
N ALA A 73 19.69 -0.10 8.35
CA ALA A 73 20.19 0.11 7.00
C ALA A 73 19.01 0.06 6.03
N ARG A 74 18.66 1.21 5.46
CA ARG A 74 17.81 1.32 4.26
C ARG A 74 18.60 0.83 3.04
N LYS A 75 18.94 -0.45 3.02
CA LYS A 75 19.49 -1.11 1.84
C LYS A 75 18.41 -1.98 1.23
N ALA A 76 18.31 -1.98 -0.09
CA ALA A 76 17.21 -2.65 -0.79
C ALA A 76 17.11 -4.15 -0.38
N GLU A 77 18.24 -4.79 -0.06
CA GLU A 77 18.33 -6.19 0.36
C GLU A 77 17.70 -6.48 1.73
N PHE A 78 17.50 -5.47 2.59
CA PHE A 78 16.74 -5.66 3.83
C PHE A 78 15.31 -6.14 3.55
N PHE A 79 14.70 -5.59 2.49
CA PHE A 79 13.34 -5.94 2.11
C PHE A 79 13.23 -7.39 1.61
N ASP A 80 14.31 -7.97 1.06
CA ASP A 80 14.30 -9.39 0.68
C ASP A 80 14.19 -10.31 1.89
N ALA A 81 14.92 -9.99 2.97
CA ALA A 81 14.85 -10.76 4.21
C ALA A 81 13.50 -10.57 4.91
N LEU A 82 13.00 -9.33 4.93
CA LEU A 82 11.74 -8.98 5.56
C LEU A 82 10.55 -9.69 4.90
N PHE A 83 10.50 -9.67 3.57
CA PHE A 83 9.44 -10.28 2.76
C PHE A 83 9.79 -11.69 2.28
N ALA A 84 10.81 -12.33 2.87
CA ALA A 84 11.15 -13.71 2.55
C ALA A 84 9.95 -14.64 2.77
N GLY A 85 9.50 -15.28 1.69
CA GLY A 85 8.33 -16.16 1.69
C GLY A 85 6.98 -15.45 1.86
N VAL A 86 6.94 -14.12 1.75
CA VAL A 86 5.73 -13.30 1.84
C VAL A 86 5.59 -12.48 0.56
N PRO A 87 4.56 -12.72 -0.28
CA PRO A 87 4.30 -11.88 -1.43
C PRO A 87 4.15 -10.41 -1.02
N CYS A 88 4.80 -9.51 -1.74
CA CYS A 88 4.73 -8.06 -1.49
C CYS A 88 4.40 -7.28 -2.76
N LEU A 89 3.95 -6.04 -2.57
CA LEU A 89 3.74 -5.04 -3.60
C LEU A 89 4.69 -3.88 -3.35
N VAL A 90 5.42 -3.47 -4.39
CA VAL A 90 6.17 -2.21 -4.44
C VAL A 90 5.41 -1.25 -5.33
N GLN A 91 5.19 -0.04 -4.86
CA GLN A 91 4.38 0.94 -5.59
C GLN A 91 4.83 2.37 -5.36
N PRO A 92 4.64 3.30 -6.32
CA PRO A 92 4.72 4.73 -6.06
C PRO A 92 3.99 5.17 -4.80
N TYR A 93 4.64 6.03 -4.00
CA TYR A 93 3.97 6.73 -2.92
C TYR A 93 3.03 7.79 -3.49
N ILE A 94 1.80 7.84 -2.95
CA ILE A 94 0.75 8.78 -3.35
C ILE A 94 0.56 9.81 -2.23
N PRO A 95 1.12 11.03 -2.34
CA PRO A 95 1.05 12.05 -1.29
C PRO A 95 -0.39 12.46 -0.94
N GLU A 96 -1.32 12.34 -1.87
CA GLU A 96 -2.74 12.60 -1.63
C GLU A 96 -3.30 11.73 -0.50
N VAL A 97 -2.74 10.54 -0.21
CA VAL A 97 -3.21 9.71 0.91
C VAL A 97 -3.03 10.41 2.27
N ALA A 98 -1.94 11.17 2.43
CA ALA A 98 -1.64 11.88 3.67
C ALA A 98 -2.56 13.10 3.89
N SER A 99 -3.06 13.70 2.81
CA SER A 99 -3.88 14.93 2.88
C SER A 99 -5.37 14.68 2.70
N GLN A 100 -5.74 13.75 1.83
CA GLN A 100 -7.12 13.44 1.44
C GLN A 100 -7.62 12.13 2.06
N GLY A 101 -6.73 11.24 2.47
CA GLY A 101 -7.07 9.91 2.95
C GLY A 101 -7.29 8.90 1.81
N GLU A 102 -7.91 7.78 2.18
CA GLU A 102 -8.24 6.66 1.30
C GLU A 102 -9.73 6.34 1.43
N TYR A 103 -10.39 6.06 0.31
CA TYR A 103 -11.76 5.54 0.29
C TYR A 103 -11.74 4.02 0.23
N SER A 104 -12.48 3.37 1.12
CA SER A 104 -12.74 1.94 1.06
C SER A 104 -14.19 1.69 0.64
N LEU A 105 -14.37 1.05 -0.51
CA LEU A 105 -15.66 0.70 -1.09
C LEU A 105 -15.92 -0.79 -0.87
N PHE A 106 -17.02 -1.12 -0.21
CA PHE A 106 -17.36 -2.49 0.18
C PHE A 106 -18.45 -3.06 -0.72
N TYR A 107 -18.15 -4.19 -1.35
CA TYR A 107 -19.02 -4.88 -2.29
C TYR A 107 -19.41 -6.25 -1.74
N PHE A 108 -20.69 -6.62 -1.88
CA PHE A 108 -21.21 -7.95 -1.58
C PHE A 108 -21.92 -8.50 -2.80
N ALA A 109 -21.52 -9.69 -3.24
CA ALA A 109 -21.97 -10.28 -4.51
C ALA A 109 -21.88 -9.29 -5.69
N GLY A 110 -20.84 -8.44 -5.71
CA GLY A 110 -20.62 -7.39 -6.70
C GLY A 110 -21.43 -6.10 -6.53
N ALA A 111 -22.35 -6.02 -5.56
CA ALA A 111 -23.13 -4.81 -5.29
C ALA A 111 -22.45 -3.94 -4.23
N LEU A 112 -22.29 -2.63 -4.51
CA LEU A 112 -21.76 -1.67 -3.55
C LEU A 112 -22.72 -1.52 -2.36
N SER A 113 -22.21 -1.72 -1.15
CA SER A 113 -22.99 -1.73 0.10
C SER A 113 -22.74 -0.48 0.95
N HIS A 114 -21.47 -0.11 1.16
CA HIS A 114 -21.09 1.08 1.93
C HIS A 114 -19.70 1.57 1.54
N ALA A 115 -19.41 2.81 1.89
CA ALA A 115 -18.13 3.46 1.66
C ALA A 115 -17.61 4.08 2.97
N MET A 116 -16.32 3.95 3.19
CA MET A 116 -15.60 4.57 4.30
C MET A 116 -14.54 5.51 3.75
N LEU A 117 -14.35 6.65 4.41
CA LEU A 117 -13.20 7.52 4.23
C LEU A 117 -12.27 7.35 5.42
N LYS A 118 -11.03 6.94 5.16
CA LYS A 118 -10.00 6.72 6.15
C LYS A 118 -8.97 7.83 6.05
N ARG A 119 -8.82 8.62 7.11
CA ARG A 119 -7.87 9.74 7.15
C ARG A 119 -6.74 9.41 8.11
N PRO A 120 -5.48 9.56 7.69
CA PRO A 120 -4.36 9.32 8.58
C PRO A 120 -4.33 10.37 9.68
N LYS A 121 -3.67 10.04 10.79
CA LYS A 121 -3.33 11.02 11.82
C LYS A 121 -2.45 12.13 11.22
N ALA A 122 -2.58 13.36 11.74
CA ALA A 122 -1.74 14.47 11.31
C ALA A 122 -0.24 14.13 11.41
N GLY A 123 0.49 14.35 10.31
CA GLY A 123 1.92 14.00 10.19
C GLY A 123 2.19 12.55 9.77
N ASP A 124 1.15 11.74 9.57
CA ASP A 124 1.25 10.35 9.10
C ASP A 124 0.62 10.19 7.72
N PHE A 125 0.88 9.06 7.06
CA PHE A 125 0.28 8.65 5.79
C PHE A 125 -0.51 7.34 5.91
N ARG A 126 -0.34 6.64 7.03
CA ARG A 126 -0.98 5.35 7.33
C ARG A 126 -2.44 5.58 7.72
N VAL A 127 -3.35 4.94 7.01
CA VAL A 127 -4.81 5.08 7.16
C VAL A 127 -5.44 3.99 8.02
N GLN A 128 -4.65 3.19 8.72
CA GLN A 128 -5.13 2.11 9.61
C GLN A 128 -5.43 2.66 11.01
N GLU A 129 -6.52 2.21 11.64
CA GLU A 129 -6.98 2.71 12.95
C GLU A 129 -5.90 2.55 14.03
N GLU A 130 -5.06 1.53 13.91
CA GLU A 130 -3.98 1.21 14.84
C GLU A 130 -2.87 2.26 14.86
N TYR A 131 -2.73 3.07 13.81
CA TYR A 131 -1.86 4.25 13.77
C TYR A 131 -2.59 5.54 14.15
N GLY A 132 -3.82 5.44 14.66
CA GLY A 132 -4.66 6.56 15.05
C GLY A 132 -5.34 7.25 13.87
N ALA A 133 -5.49 6.55 12.74
CA ALA A 133 -6.30 7.03 11.62
C ALA A 133 -7.79 7.08 12.00
N GLU A 134 -8.49 8.08 11.49
CA GLU A 134 -9.94 8.23 11.65
C GLU A 134 -10.68 7.53 10.51
N HIS A 135 -11.68 6.71 10.84
CA HIS A 135 -12.50 6.00 9.86
C HIS A 135 -13.93 6.52 9.94
N GLN A 136 -14.40 7.13 8.86
CA GLN A 136 -15.72 7.72 8.78
C GLN A 136 -16.54 7.05 7.67
N GLN A 137 -17.75 6.62 7.97
CA GLN A 137 -18.70 6.22 6.92
C GLN A 137 -19.16 7.44 6.13
N VAL A 138 -19.14 7.36 4.80
CA VAL A 138 -19.53 8.45 3.90
C VAL A 138 -20.70 8.02 3.02
N ALA A 139 -21.59 8.98 2.69
CA ALA A 139 -22.66 8.73 1.75
C ALA A 139 -22.09 8.57 0.33
N PHE A 140 -22.74 7.77 -0.51
CA PHE A 140 -22.27 7.55 -1.89
C PHE A 140 -22.23 8.83 -2.73
N THR A 141 -23.07 9.81 -2.42
CA THR A 141 -23.08 11.12 -3.06
C THR A 141 -21.82 11.93 -2.77
N ASP A 142 -21.12 11.62 -1.68
CA ASP A 142 -19.93 12.34 -1.24
C ASP A 142 -18.64 11.65 -1.71
N VAL A 143 -18.74 10.43 -2.25
CA VAL A 143 -17.61 9.72 -2.85
C VAL A 143 -17.35 10.28 -4.25
N PRO A 144 -16.13 10.73 -4.57
CA PRO A 144 -15.81 11.23 -5.90
C PRO A 144 -16.13 10.20 -6.99
N ALA A 145 -16.75 10.63 -8.10
CA ALA A 145 -17.14 9.73 -9.19
C ALA A 145 -15.95 8.91 -9.73
N GLY A 146 -14.78 9.54 -9.86
CA GLY A 146 -13.55 8.86 -10.29
C GLY A 146 -13.12 7.73 -9.36
N VAL A 147 -13.39 7.82 -8.05
CA VAL A 147 -13.12 6.76 -7.08
C VAL A 147 -14.03 5.56 -7.33
N VAL A 148 -15.33 5.81 -7.53
CA VAL A 148 -16.33 4.76 -7.83
C VAL A 148 -16.00 4.05 -9.15
N ASP A 149 -15.65 4.81 -10.18
CA ASP A 149 -15.31 4.26 -11.50
C ASP A 149 -14.02 3.44 -11.44
N CYS A 150 -13.02 3.90 -10.68
CA CYS A 150 -11.80 3.15 -10.44
C CYS A 150 -12.09 1.81 -9.77
N ALA A 151 -12.91 1.83 -8.71
CA ALA A 151 -13.28 0.62 -7.98
C ALA A 151 -14.05 -0.39 -8.84
N LYS A 152 -14.97 0.09 -9.70
CA LYS A 152 -15.68 -0.77 -10.66
C LYS A 152 -14.74 -1.42 -11.66
N ARG A 153 -13.75 -0.69 -12.19
CA ARG A 153 -12.75 -1.26 -13.11
C ARG A 153 -11.92 -2.33 -12.43
N ALA A 154 -11.50 -2.11 -11.18
CA ALA A 154 -10.75 -3.11 -10.43
C ALA A 154 -11.58 -4.37 -10.16
N LEU A 155 -12.84 -4.22 -9.78
CA LEU A 155 -13.76 -5.36 -9.61
C LEU A 155 -13.94 -6.16 -10.90
N ALA A 156 -14.05 -5.48 -12.05
CA ALA A 156 -14.16 -6.11 -13.36
C ALA A 156 -12.87 -6.79 -13.85
N ALA A 157 -11.71 -6.39 -13.31
CA ALA A 157 -10.42 -6.97 -13.64
C ALA A 157 -10.09 -8.25 -12.84
N LEU A 158 -10.90 -8.60 -11.83
CA LEU A 158 -10.70 -9.82 -11.07
C LEU A 158 -10.79 -11.04 -12.00
N PRO A 159 -9.90 -12.05 -11.85
CA PRO A 159 -9.85 -13.23 -12.70
C PRO A 159 -10.96 -14.24 -12.32
N SER A 160 -12.21 -13.79 -12.30
CA SER A 160 -13.39 -14.60 -11.97
C SER A 160 -14.53 -14.30 -12.94
N SER A 161 -15.24 -15.35 -13.34
CA SER A 161 -16.47 -15.25 -14.14
C SER A 161 -17.71 -14.89 -13.30
N ARG A 162 -17.60 -14.90 -11.97
CA ARG A 162 -18.67 -14.56 -11.03
C ARG A 162 -18.26 -13.38 -10.14
N PRO A 163 -19.20 -12.52 -9.73
CA PRO A 163 -18.91 -11.50 -8.74
C PRO A 163 -18.40 -12.13 -7.43
N PRO A 164 -17.40 -11.52 -6.78
CA PRO A 164 -16.93 -12.00 -5.48
C PRO A 164 -18.05 -11.89 -4.46
N LEU A 165 -18.15 -12.86 -3.55
CA LEU A 165 -19.08 -12.80 -2.43
C LEU A 165 -18.85 -11.55 -1.59
N TYR A 166 -17.58 -11.20 -1.38
CA TYR A 166 -17.14 -10.01 -0.68
C TYR A 166 -15.89 -9.42 -1.35
N CYS A 167 -15.86 -8.12 -1.56
CA CYS A 167 -14.67 -7.40 -2.01
C CYS A 167 -14.64 -6.01 -1.37
N ARG A 168 -13.48 -5.62 -0.85
CA ARG A 168 -13.18 -4.24 -0.45
C ARG A 168 -12.22 -3.66 -1.47
N VAL A 169 -12.54 -2.49 -1.99
CA VAL A 169 -11.69 -1.77 -2.94
C VAL A 169 -11.25 -0.47 -2.31
N ASP A 170 -9.96 -0.36 -2.06
CA ASP A 170 -9.31 0.78 -1.44
C ASP A 170 -8.72 1.68 -2.54
N VAL A 171 -9.11 2.96 -2.56
CA VAL A 171 -8.81 3.92 -3.62
C VAL A 171 -8.43 5.28 -3.02
N VAL A 172 -7.30 5.82 -3.45
CA VAL A 172 -6.90 7.20 -3.15
C VAL A 172 -7.34 8.11 -4.30
N ALA A 173 -8.04 9.19 -3.98
CA ALA A 173 -8.41 10.18 -4.98
C ALA A 173 -7.16 10.99 -5.40
N LEU A 174 -6.84 10.96 -6.69
CA LEU A 174 -5.65 11.61 -7.23
C LEU A 174 -5.96 12.99 -7.80
N SER A 175 -4.96 13.87 -7.76
CA SER A 175 -4.99 15.12 -8.51
C SER A 175 -4.98 14.90 -10.02
N THR A 176 -5.50 15.86 -10.79
CA THR A 176 -5.50 15.82 -12.27
C THR A 176 -4.10 15.65 -12.84
N ALA A 177 -3.10 16.31 -12.26
CA ALA A 177 -1.70 16.18 -12.67
C ALA A 177 -1.18 14.75 -12.48
N ARG A 178 -1.49 14.12 -11.34
CA ARG A 178 -1.13 12.71 -11.09
C ARG A 178 -1.86 11.76 -12.02
N LEU A 179 -3.14 11.98 -12.32
CA LEU A 179 -3.88 11.19 -13.30
C LEU A 179 -3.24 11.24 -14.69
N GLN A 180 -2.73 12.40 -15.11
CA GLN A 180 -2.01 12.54 -16.39
C GLN A 180 -0.67 11.80 -16.38
N GLN A 181 0.08 11.90 -15.27
CA GLN A 181 1.34 11.15 -15.09
C GLN A 181 1.09 9.64 -15.14
N ALA A 182 0.01 9.19 -14.51
CA ALA A 182 -0.37 7.79 -14.47
C ALA A 182 -1.02 7.26 -15.75
N ALA A 183 -1.67 8.09 -16.56
CA ALA A 183 -2.12 7.63 -17.88
C ALA A 183 -0.94 7.21 -18.78
N ALA A 184 0.26 7.69 -18.48
CA ALA A 184 1.51 7.26 -19.11
C ALA A 184 2.15 6.03 -18.43
N ASP A 185 1.65 5.60 -17.27
CA ASP A 185 2.16 4.48 -16.49
C ASP A 185 1.00 3.60 -15.96
N PRO A 186 0.67 2.48 -16.64
CA PRO A 186 -0.54 1.70 -16.40
C PRO A 186 -0.67 1.07 -15.00
N ASP A 187 0.33 1.20 -14.13
CA ASP A 187 0.37 0.57 -12.81
C ASP A 187 -0.20 1.43 -11.66
N LEU A 188 -1.05 2.41 -11.97
CA LEU A 188 -1.61 3.33 -10.97
C LEU A 188 -2.80 2.75 -10.18
N PHE A 189 -2.66 2.84 -8.87
CA PHE A 189 -3.22 1.95 -7.84
C PHE A 189 -4.73 1.86 -7.68
N VAL A 190 -5.16 0.59 -7.61
CA VAL A 190 -6.30 0.13 -6.84
C VAL A 190 -5.84 -1.02 -5.96
N VAL A 191 -6.12 -0.97 -4.66
CA VAL A 191 -5.91 -2.13 -3.79
C VAL A 191 -7.26 -2.77 -3.59
N ALA A 192 -7.57 -3.77 -4.42
CA ALA A 192 -8.72 -4.63 -4.17
C ALA A 192 -8.29 -5.72 -3.18
N SER A 193 -8.79 -5.67 -1.96
CA SER A 193 -8.71 -6.77 -1.00
C SER A 193 -10.04 -7.54 -1.04
N GLY A 194 -10.01 -8.71 -1.67
CA GLY A 194 -11.16 -9.62 -1.74
C GLY A 194 -10.87 -10.91 -0.99
N GLY A 195 -11.83 -11.37 -0.20
CA GLY A 195 -11.88 -12.76 0.24
C GLY A 195 -12.72 -13.54 -0.78
N VAL A 196 -12.19 -14.66 -1.28
CA VAL A 196 -12.95 -15.58 -2.12
C VAL A 196 -13.24 -16.88 -1.39
N ASP A 197 -14.47 -17.33 -1.64
CA ASP A 197 -14.97 -18.71 -1.62
C ASP A 197 -15.11 -19.41 -0.26
N LEU A 198 -16.38 -19.56 0.17
CA LEU A 198 -16.86 -20.78 0.80
C LEU A 198 -17.41 -21.71 -0.29
#